data_AF-A0A9P6RVG3-F1
#
_entry.id   AF-A0A9P6RVG3-F1
#
_cell.length_a   1.000
_cell.length_b   1.000
_cell.length_c   1.000
_cell.angle_alpha   90.00
_cell.angle_beta   90.00
_cell.angle_gamma   90.00
#
_symmetry.space_group_name_H-M   'P 1'
#
loop_
_entity.id
_entity.type
_entity.pdbx_description
1 polymer ?
#
loop_
_entity_poly.entity_id
_entity_poly.type
_entity_poly.pdbx_seq_one_letter_code
_entity_poly.pdbx_strand_id
1 'polypeptide(L)'
;MHLIGSMILDGGINFGIATAMYKGNSNPVHLWSLPNSLAGDAAVTLIIQQLLTWVLDRLSIRGDVRKGLVAPLRMPANAHAVLRWFVGLKDVRVHTSRKDKIKHYIRFNAPRYAAYFLASFVIYWPITMGILAGLKAHGIGKDYSGKGGDFNNWPMPQIFKGVYGAVVGLTTPFVSYIALIYEGETGPEGTDFAELSRRNVGDSSSGGAMSPSEEEQLKLADSNTSSQ
;
A
#
# COMPACT_ATOMS: atom_id res chain seq x y z
N MET A 1 1.89 1.40 8.52
CA MET A 1 0.48 1.79 8.82
C MET A 1 -0.45 0.59 8.55
N HIS A 2 -0.41 -0.47 9.36
CA HIS A 2 -0.50 -1.81 8.79
C HIS A 2 -1.84 -2.57 8.88
N LEU A 3 -2.99 -1.94 9.16
CA LEU A 3 -4.30 -2.58 8.89
C LEU A 3 -5.41 -1.54 9.09
N ILE A 4 -5.52 -1.00 10.30
CA ILE A 4 -6.61 -0.08 10.69
C ILE A 4 -6.46 1.25 9.94
N GLY A 5 -5.22 1.73 9.78
CA GLY A 5 -4.94 2.96 9.03
C GLY A 5 -5.34 2.86 7.55
N SER A 6 -5.04 1.74 6.89
CA SER A 6 -5.44 1.53 5.48
C SER A 6 -6.96 1.37 5.35
N MET A 7 -7.60 0.63 6.26
CA MET A 7 -9.07 0.51 6.27
C MET A 7 -9.78 1.87 6.39
N ILE A 8 -9.38 2.69 7.36
CA ILE A 8 -10.01 4.00 7.61
C ILE A 8 -9.77 4.93 6.42
N LEU A 9 -8.54 4.96 5.90
CA LEU A 9 -8.17 5.82 4.78
C LEU A 9 -8.89 5.40 3.51
N ASP A 10 -8.87 4.11 3.15
CA ASP A 10 -9.54 3.60 1.95
C ASP A 10 -11.06 3.76 2.04
N GLY A 11 -11.64 3.50 3.22
CA GLY A 11 -13.06 3.71 3.45
C GLY A 11 -13.46 5.18 3.36
N GLY A 12 -12.66 6.08 3.95
CA GLY A 12 -12.88 7.53 3.89
C GLY A 12 -12.80 8.07 2.47
N ILE A 13 -11.78 7.67 1.68
CA ILE A 13 -11.62 8.08 0.29
C ILE A 13 -12.80 7.61 -0.56
N ASN A 14 -13.19 6.33 -0.45
CA ASN A 14 -14.30 5.78 -1.22
C ASN A 14 -15.65 6.43 -0.82
N PHE A 15 -15.86 6.71 0.46
CA PHE A 15 -17.02 7.46 0.94
C PHE A 15 -17.06 8.89 0.37
N GLY A 16 -15.90 9.57 0.33
CA GLY A 16 -15.76 10.90 -0.24
C GLY A 16 -16.08 10.92 -1.73
N ILE A 17 -15.54 9.96 -2.49
CA ILE A 17 -15.84 9.80 -3.93
C ILE A 17 -17.33 9.54 -4.14
N ALA A 18 -17.94 8.62 -3.37
CA ALA A 18 -19.39 8.37 -3.46
C ALA A 18 -20.22 9.61 -3.12
N THR A 19 -19.78 10.40 -2.14
CA THR A 19 -20.44 11.64 -1.77
C THR A 19 -20.40 12.63 -2.92
N ALA A 20 -19.24 12.82 -3.56
CA ALA A 20 -19.10 13.69 -4.73
C ALA A 20 -19.95 13.20 -5.92
N MET A 21 -20.02 11.88 -6.14
CA MET A 21 -20.75 11.29 -7.27
C MET A 21 -22.27 11.31 -7.11
N TYR A 22 -22.78 11.13 -5.89
CA TYR A 22 -24.21 10.86 -5.67
C TYR A 22 -24.96 11.96 -4.92
N LYS A 23 -24.28 12.79 -4.09
CA LYS A 23 -24.98 13.76 -3.23
C LYS A 23 -25.69 14.88 -4.02
N GLY A 24 -25.21 15.22 -5.21
CA GLY A 24 -25.77 16.26 -6.07
C GLY A 24 -26.29 15.79 -7.42
N ASN A 25 -26.29 14.47 -7.68
CA ASN A 25 -26.64 13.93 -8.99
C ASN A 25 -28.15 13.64 -9.05
N SER A 26 -28.79 14.06 -10.14
CA SER A 26 -30.22 13.79 -10.39
C SER A 26 -30.47 12.42 -11.01
N ASN A 27 -29.43 11.77 -11.53
CA ASN A 27 -29.54 10.48 -12.20
C ASN A 27 -29.75 9.32 -11.21
N PRO A 28 -30.66 8.38 -11.53
CA PRO A 28 -30.97 7.25 -10.67
C PRO A 28 -29.76 6.31 -10.50
N VAL A 29 -29.54 5.82 -9.27
CA VAL A 29 -28.51 4.83 -8.96
C VAL A 29 -29.11 3.42 -9.07
N HIS A 30 -28.49 2.59 -9.90
CA HIS A 30 -28.93 1.23 -10.17
C HIS A 30 -27.93 0.22 -9.61
N LEU A 31 -28.42 -0.95 -9.22
CA LEU A 31 -27.51 -2.03 -8.82
C LEU A 31 -26.69 -2.55 -10.00
N TRP A 32 -27.35 -2.74 -11.15
CA TRP A 32 -26.77 -3.39 -12.33
C TRP A 32 -26.70 -2.47 -13.56
N SER A 33 -27.73 -1.66 -13.79
CA SER A 33 -27.89 -0.87 -15.01
C SER A 33 -26.93 0.31 -15.11
N LEU A 34 -26.29 0.46 -16.27
CA LEU A 34 -25.53 1.66 -16.64
C LEU A 34 -26.49 2.85 -16.87
N PRO A 35 -26.04 4.11 -16.75
CA PRO A 35 -24.67 4.58 -16.51
C PRO A 35 -24.22 4.59 -15.03
N ASN A 36 -25.13 4.69 -14.06
CA ASN A 36 -24.80 4.75 -12.63
C ASN A 36 -24.96 3.39 -11.94
N SER A 37 -24.14 2.43 -12.34
CA SER A 37 -24.18 1.06 -11.81
C SER A 37 -23.27 0.92 -10.58
N LEU A 38 -23.83 0.56 -9.44
CA LEU A 38 -23.06 0.23 -8.23
C LEU A 38 -22.14 -0.98 -8.46
N ALA A 39 -22.57 -1.96 -9.24
CA ALA A 39 -21.77 -3.12 -9.59
C ALA A 39 -20.52 -2.74 -10.41
N GLY A 40 -20.70 -1.83 -11.37
CA GLY A 40 -19.61 -1.28 -12.19
C GLY A 40 -18.63 -0.48 -11.35
N ASP A 41 -19.13 0.42 -10.51
CA ASP A 41 -18.32 1.22 -9.60
C ASP A 41 -17.47 0.35 -8.65
N ALA A 42 -18.07 -0.68 -8.04
CA ALA A 42 -17.37 -1.60 -7.15
C ALA A 42 -16.25 -2.39 -7.86
N ALA A 43 -16.47 -2.79 -9.12
CA ALA A 43 -15.45 -3.44 -9.94
C ALA A 43 -14.29 -2.50 -10.26
N VAL A 44 -14.59 -1.26 -10.66
CA VAL A 44 -13.58 -0.23 -10.95
C VAL A 44 -12.79 0.13 -9.69
N THR A 45 -13.45 0.26 -8.54
CA THR A 45 -12.79 0.50 -7.24
C THR A 45 -11.75 -0.58 -6.96
N LEU A 46 -12.06 -1.86 -7.16
CA LEU A 46 -11.09 -2.95 -6.95
C LEU A 46 -9.85 -2.80 -7.84
N ILE A 47 -10.05 -2.47 -9.12
CA ILE A 47 -8.94 -2.30 -10.07
C ILE A 47 -8.02 -1.16 -9.61
N ILE A 48 -8.60 0.02 -9.36
CA ILE A 48 -7.83 1.22 -9.02
C ILE A 48 -7.15 1.06 -7.67
N GLN A 49 -7.90 0.65 -6.63
CA GLN A 49 -7.37 0.50 -5.28
C GLN A 49 -6.24 -0.52 -5.27
N GLN A 50 -6.41 -1.65 -5.96
CA GLN A 50 -5.37 -2.66 -5.96
C GLN A 50 -4.08 -2.20 -6.63
N LEU A 51 -4.17 -1.56 -7.79
CA LEU A 51 -3.01 -1.00 -8.47
C LEU A 51 -2.30 0.04 -7.60
N LEU A 52 -3.08 0.90 -6.94
CA LEU A 52 -2.53 1.95 -6.09
C LEU A 52 -1.82 1.36 -4.86
N THR A 53 -2.43 0.37 -4.19
CA THR A 53 -1.82 -0.34 -3.05
C THR A 53 -0.47 -0.94 -3.42
N TRP A 54 -0.37 -1.62 -4.57
CA TRP A 54 0.89 -2.20 -5.04
C TRP A 54 1.99 -1.15 -5.28
N VAL A 55 1.63 0.04 -5.77
CA VAL A 55 2.59 1.13 -6.00
C VAL A 55 3.00 1.78 -4.69
N LEU A 56 2.02 2.16 -3.85
CA LEU A 56 2.27 2.89 -2.61
C LEU A 56 3.04 2.03 -1.60
N ASP A 57 2.66 0.78 -1.41
CA ASP A 57 3.36 -0.10 -0.46
C ASP A 57 4.80 -0.33 -0.87
N ARG A 58 5.05 -0.52 -2.17
CA ARG A 58 6.42 -0.72 -2.68
C ARG A 58 7.29 0.52 -2.48
N LEU A 59 6.73 1.71 -2.69
CA LEU A 59 7.46 2.97 -2.46
C LEU A 59 7.72 3.20 -0.97
N SER A 60 6.70 3.01 -0.12
CA SER A 60 6.81 3.18 1.33
C SER A 60 7.81 2.20 1.94
N ILE A 61 7.69 0.91 1.67
CA ILE A 61 8.58 -0.12 2.21
C ILE A 61 10.01 0.09 1.77
N ARG A 62 10.23 0.41 0.49
CA ARG A 62 11.57 0.73 0.01
C ARG A 62 12.16 1.95 0.73
N GLY A 63 11.34 2.96 1.01
CA GLY A 63 11.73 4.12 1.82
C GLY A 63 12.09 3.74 3.26
N ASP A 64 11.25 2.95 3.90
CA ASP A 64 11.40 2.54 5.31
C ASP A 64 12.61 1.62 5.50
N VAL A 65 12.83 0.68 4.59
CA VAL A 65 14.01 -0.20 4.58
C VAL A 65 15.29 0.61 4.38
N ARG A 66 15.30 1.59 3.46
CA ARG A 66 16.46 2.47 3.24
C ARG A 66 16.81 3.34 4.44
N LYS A 67 15.81 3.70 5.25
CA LYS A 67 15.98 4.46 6.49
C LYS A 67 16.30 3.55 7.70
N GLY A 68 16.31 2.23 7.52
CA GLY A 68 16.50 1.27 8.60
C GLY A 68 15.33 1.20 9.59
N LEU A 69 14.14 1.69 9.22
CA LEU A 69 12.96 1.70 10.09
C LEU A 69 12.31 0.31 10.18
N VAL A 70 12.44 -0.50 9.14
CA VAL A 70 11.84 -1.84 9.04
C VAL A 70 12.85 -2.82 8.48
N ALA A 71 12.94 -3.99 9.10
CA ALA A 71 13.78 -5.08 8.64
C ALA A 71 13.19 -5.74 7.39
N PRO A 72 13.99 -5.90 6.31
CA PRO A 72 13.55 -6.69 5.17
C PRO A 72 13.31 -8.13 5.59
N LEU A 73 12.27 -8.75 5.04
CA LEU A 73 11.98 -10.16 5.27
C LEU A 73 12.64 -11.01 4.20
N ARG A 74 13.12 -12.19 4.57
CA ARG A 74 13.62 -13.18 3.62
C ARG A 74 12.70 -14.37 3.55
N MET A 75 12.64 -14.96 2.36
CA MET A 75 11.80 -16.10 2.09
C MET A 75 12.47 -17.37 2.63
N PRO A 76 11.74 -18.31 3.23
CA PRO A 76 12.35 -19.56 3.68
C PRO A 76 12.89 -20.37 2.49
N ALA A 77 14.03 -21.04 2.69
CA ALA A 77 14.77 -21.73 1.62
C ALA A 77 13.95 -22.84 0.91
N ASN A 78 12.94 -23.38 1.59
CA ASN A 78 12.02 -24.40 1.08
C ASN A 78 10.70 -23.84 0.51
N ALA A 79 10.59 -22.52 0.26
CA ALA A 79 9.38 -21.93 -0.28
C ALA A 79 8.99 -22.49 -1.67
N HIS A 80 7.69 -22.75 -1.84
CA HIS A 80 7.15 -23.33 -3.07
C HIS A 80 7.37 -22.43 -4.29
N ALA A 81 7.53 -23.05 -5.47
CA ALA A 81 7.85 -22.36 -6.72
C ALA A 81 6.80 -21.32 -7.15
N VAL A 82 5.53 -21.54 -6.79
CA VAL A 82 4.41 -20.62 -7.04
C VAL A 82 4.53 -19.37 -6.18
N LEU A 83 4.85 -19.51 -4.90
CA LEU A 83 5.01 -18.37 -4.00
C LEU A 83 6.21 -17.51 -4.40
N ARG A 84 7.32 -18.15 -4.78
CA ARG A 84 8.51 -17.46 -5.34
C ARG A 84 8.21 -16.69 -6.63
N TRP A 85 7.38 -17.27 -7.51
CA TRP A 85 6.90 -16.61 -8.71
C TRP A 85 5.98 -15.41 -8.38
N PHE A 86 5.06 -15.59 -7.43
CA PHE A 86 4.10 -14.58 -7.04
C PHE A 86 4.75 -13.35 -6.37
N VAL A 87 5.75 -13.58 -5.52
CA VAL A 87 6.57 -12.51 -4.93
C VAL A 87 7.45 -11.82 -5.98
N GLY A 88 7.78 -12.51 -7.07
CA GLY A 88 8.56 -11.96 -8.18
C GLY A 88 10.06 -12.19 -8.12
N LEU A 89 10.50 -13.20 -7.37
CA LEU A 89 11.92 -13.49 -7.13
C LEU A 89 12.63 -14.17 -8.32
N LYS A 90 11.88 -14.84 -9.21
CA LYS A 90 12.46 -15.60 -10.33
C LYS A 90 13.14 -14.73 -11.39
N ASP A 91 12.82 -13.43 -11.43
CA ASP A 91 13.08 -12.59 -12.62
C ASP A 91 14.04 -11.41 -12.35
N VAL A 92 14.67 -11.35 -11.17
CA VAL A 92 15.46 -10.19 -10.71
C VAL A 92 16.78 -10.02 -11.48
N ARG A 93 17.22 -11.03 -12.25
CA ARG A 93 18.56 -11.08 -12.88
C ARG A 93 18.62 -10.74 -14.37
N VAL A 94 17.64 -10.05 -14.96
CA VAL A 94 17.73 -9.65 -16.37
C VAL A 94 18.16 -8.18 -16.50
N HIS A 95 19.41 -7.94 -16.89
CA HIS A 95 19.88 -6.61 -17.28
C HIS A 95 19.24 -6.21 -18.63
N THR A 96 18.21 -5.35 -18.57
CA THR A 96 17.49 -4.84 -19.75
C THR A 96 17.72 -3.34 -19.96
N SER A 97 17.84 -2.93 -21.23
CA SER A 97 17.98 -1.55 -21.70
C SER A 97 16.85 -0.63 -21.18
N ARG A 98 17.16 0.65 -20.92
CA ARG A 98 16.27 1.63 -20.25
C ARG A 98 14.89 1.77 -20.90
N LYS A 99 14.80 1.66 -22.23
CA LYS A 99 13.53 1.77 -22.99
C LYS A 99 12.65 0.52 -22.88
N ASP A 100 13.26 -0.65 -22.75
CA ASP A 100 12.54 -1.91 -22.59
C ASP A 100 12.12 -2.17 -21.13
N LYS A 101 12.67 -1.42 -20.16
CA LYS A 101 12.37 -1.61 -18.72
C LYS A 101 10.89 -1.52 -18.38
N ILE A 102 10.14 -0.58 -18.95
CA ILE A 102 8.70 -0.42 -18.63
C ILE A 102 7.89 -1.55 -19.25
N LYS A 103 8.14 -1.87 -20.52
CA LYS A 103 7.45 -2.97 -21.22
C LYS A 103 7.75 -4.32 -20.57
N HIS A 104 9.02 -4.53 -20.20
CA HIS A 104 9.48 -5.65 -19.39
C HIS A 104 8.69 -5.63 -18.07
N TYR A 105 8.84 -4.59 -17.26
CA TYR A 105 8.17 -4.46 -15.96
C TYR A 105 6.66 -4.75 -16.01
N ILE A 106 5.92 -4.19 -16.97
CA ILE A 106 4.49 -4.46 -17.13
C ILE A 106 4.27 -5.92 -17.49
N ARG A 107 4.99 -6.48 -18.47
CA ARG A 107 4.82 -7.88 -18.88
C ARG A 107 5.10 -8.88 -17.75
N PHE A 108 6.04 -8.59 -16.84
CA PHE A 108 6.36 -9.49 -15.73
C PHE A 108 5.45 -9.33 -14.52
N ASN A 109 5.02 -8.10 -14.21
CA ASN A 109 4.19 -7.87 -13.03
C ASN A 109 2.69 -7.97 -13.33
N ALA A 110 2.24 -7.70 -14.56
CA ALA A 110 0.83 -7.76 -14.94
C ALA A 110 0.16 -9.12 -14.65
N PRO A 111 0.78 -10.29 -14.90
CA PRO A 111 0.15 -11.57 -14.56
C PRO A 111 -0.10 -11.73 -13.06
N ARG A 112 0.79 -11.21 -12.22
CA ARG A 112 0.68 -11.30 -10.75
C ARG A 112 -0.40 -10.35 -10.25
N TYR A 113 -0.43 -9.14 -10.78
CA TYR A 113 -1.49 -8.16 -10.51
C TYR A 113 -2.84 -8.66 -10.97
N ALA A 114 -2.91 -9.27 -12.15
CA ALA A 114 -4.13 -9.87 -12.69
C ALA A 114 -4.60 -11.06 -11.84
N ALA A 115 -3.69 -11.95 -11.42
CA ALA A 115 -4.03 -13.07 -10.55
C ALA A 115 -4.57 -12.60 -9.21
N TYR A 116 -3.90 -11.62 -8.59
CA TYR A 116 -4.35 -11.04 -7.33
C TYR A 116 -5.69 -10.30 -7.50
N PHE A 117 -5.83 -9.46 -8.53
CA PHE A 117 -7.09 -8.78 -8.84
C PHE A 117 -8.22 -9.79 -9.03
N LEU A 118 -7.99 -10.84 -9.81
CA LEU A 118 -8.99 -11.85 -10.09
C LEU A 118 -9.41 -12.59 -8.81
N ALA A 119 -8.45 -12.95 -7.95
CA ALA A 119 -8.73 -13.55 -6.65
C ALA A 119 -9.58 -12.63 -5.77
N SER A 120 -9.18 -11.35 -5.64
CA SER A 120 -9.95 -10.36 -4.89
C SER A 120 -11.32 -10.09 -5.50
N PHE A 121 -11.42 -10.03 -6.83
CA PHE A 121 -12.67 -9.82 -7.54
C PHE A 121 -13.65 -10.96 -7.29
N VAL A 122 -13.21 -12.21 -7.44
CA VAL A 122 -14.05 -13.41 -7.21
C VAL A 122 -14.49 -13.53 -5.75
N ILE A 123 -13.76 -12.95 -4.80
CA ILE A 123 -14.15 -12.96 -3.39
C ILE A 123 -15.05 -11.77 -3.08
N TYR A 124 -14.54 -10.55 -3.19
CA TYR A 124 -15.21 -9.36 -2.70
C TYR A 124 -16.42 -8.97 -3.55
N TRP A 125 -16.31 -9.06 -4.87
CA TRP A 125 -17.38 -8.58 -5.75
C TRP A 125 -18.68 -9.38 -5.63
N PRO A 126 -18.71 -10.73 -5.73
CA PRO A 126 -19.97 -11.47 -5.64
C PRO A 126 -20.57 -11.45 -4.24
N ILE A 127 -19.75 -11.47 -3.18
CA ILE A 127 -20.24 -11.29 -1.80
C ILE A 127 -20.98 -9.96 -1.69
N THR A 128 -20.37 -8.90 -2.20
CA THR A 128 -20.94 -7.55 -2.17
C THR A 128 -22.24 -7.47 -2.96
N MET A 129 -22.26 -8.00 -4.18
CA MET A 129 -23.46 -8.02 -5.01
C MET A 129 -24.56 -8.90 -4.41
N GLY A 130 -24.21 -10.01 -3.76
CA GLY A 130 -25.15 -10.87 -3.04
C GLY A 130 -25.82 -10.15 -1.88
N ILE A 131 -25.04 -9.39 -1.08
CA ILE A 131 -25.57 -8.57 0.02
C ILE A 131 -26.51 -7.50 -0.54
N LEU A 132 -26.10 -6.75 -1.57
CA LEU A 132 -26.94 -5.70 -2.16
C LEU A 132 -28.22 -6.26 -2.79
N ALA A 133 -28.14 -7.39 -3.49
CA ALA A 133 -29.32 -8.06 -4.04
C ALA A 133 -30.27 -8.53 -2.92
N GLY A 134 -29.73 -9.05 -1.82
CA GLY A 134 -30.50 -9.43 -0.63
C GLY A 134 -31.18 -8.24 0.04
N LEU A 135 -30.48 -7.12 0.21
CA LEU A 135 -31.03 -5.88 0.77
C LEU A 135 -32.17 -5.33 -0.12
N LYS A 136 -31.96 -5.34 -1.44
CA LYS A 136 -33.00 -4.97 -2.42
C LYS A 136 -34.24 -5.85 -2.29
N ALA A 137 -34.07 -7.17 -2.17
CA ALA A 137 -35.19 -8.12 -2.03
C ALA A 137 -36.00 -7.88 -0.74
N HIS A 138 -35.35 -7.47 0.36
CA HIS A 138 -36.01 -7.10 1.61
C HIS A 138 -36.58 -5.68 1.61
N GLY A 139 -36.48 -4.95 0.50
CA GLY A 139 -36.96 -3.58 0.37
C GLY A 139 -36.13 -2.53 1.12
N ILE A 140 -34.93 -2.91 1.59
CA ILE A 140 -33.99 -1.98 2.24
C ILE A 140 -33.30 -1.17 1.14
N GLY A 141 -33.33 0.16 1.26
CA GLY A 141 -32.76 1.06 0.26
C GLY A 141 -33.70 1.43 -0.89
N LYS A 142 -34.96 0.97 -0.84
CA LYS A 142 -36.02 1.36 -1.80
C LYS A 142 -35.99 2.86 -2.05
N ASP A 143 -36.03 3.23 -3.31
CA ASP A 143 -36.08 4.62 -3.73
C ASP A 143 -37.42 5.25 -3.33
N TYR A 144 -37.40 6.09 -2.30
CA TYR A 144 -38.53 6.93 -1.92
C TYR A 144 -38.50 8.30 -2.63
N SER A 145 -37.49 8.58 -3.45
CA SER A 145 -37.32 9.86 -4.14
C SER A 145 -38.17 9.99 -5.41
N GLY A 146 -38.81 8.90 -5.86
CA GLY A 146 -39.65 8.87 -7.06
C GLY A 146 -38.87 8.96 -8.38
N LYS A 147 -37.53 8.89 -8.34
CA LYS A 147 -36.65 9.01 -9.51
C LYS A 147 -36.41 7.68 -10.23
N GLY A 148 -36.84 6.57 -9.63
CA GLY A 148 -36.51 5.22 -10.08
C GLY A 148 -35.09 4.84 -9.62
N GLY A 149 -34.84 3.56 -9.36
CA GLY A 149 -33.54 3.08 -8.89
C GLY A 149 -33.62 2.21 -7.65
N ASP A 150 -32.52 1.53 -7.33
CA ASP A 150 -32.49 0.50 -6.29
C ASP A 150 -31.96 1.03 -4.95
N PHE A 151 -31.20 2.13 -4.95
CA PHE A 151 -30.49 2.65 -3.75
C PHE A 151 -30.31 4.17 -3.73
N ASN A 152 -31.27 4.95 -4.23
CA ASN A 152 -31.10 6.40 -4.39
C ASN A 152 -31.23 7.23 -3.09
N ASN A 153 -31.48 6.56 -1.96
CA ASN A 153 -31.63 7.22 -0.67
C ASN A 153 -30.27 7.58 -0.05
N TRP A 154 -30.06 8.83 0.31
CA TRP A 154 -28.90 9.24 1.09
C TRP A 154 -28.99 8.66 2.52
N PRO A 155 -27.91 8.13 3.13
CA PRO A 155 -26.54 7.97 2.64
C PRO A 155 -26.18 6.54 2.19
N MET A 156 -27.12 5.77 1.64
CA MET A 156 -26.91 4.33 1.37
C MET A 156 -25.73 4.04 0.41
N PRO A 157 -25.66 4.68 -0.78
CA PRO A 157 -24.54 4.47 -1.71
C PRO A 157 -23.17 4.84 -1.13
N GLN A 158 -23.14 5.85 -0.25
CA GLN A 158 -21.91 6.37 0.34
C GLN A 158 -21.40 5.46 1.44
N ILE A 159 -22.28 5.01 2.33
CA ILE A 159 -21.93 4.00 3.33
C ILE A 159 -21.47 2.72 2.62
N PHE A 160 -22.19 2.30 1.57
CA PHE A 160 -21.80 1.15 0.77
C PHE A 160 -20.36 1.28 0.24
N LYS A 161 -20.05 2.36 -0.48
CA LYS A 161 -18.71 2.55 -1.06
C LYS A 161 -17.64 2.67 0.02
N GLY A 162 -17.94 3.34 1.13
CA GLY A 162 -17.03 3.49 2.27
C GLY A 162 -16.71 2.15 2.94
N VAL A 163 -17.72 1.34 3.26
CA VAL A 163 -17.53 0.01 3.84
C VAL A 163 -16.79 -0.90 2.86
N TYR A 164 -17.15 -0.86 1.57
CA TYR A 164 -16.48 -1.64 0.55
C TYR A 164 -14.98 -1.28 0.45
N GLY A 165 -14.65 0.01 0.39
CA GLY A 165 -13.27 0.49 0.39
C GLY A 165 -12.49 0.06 1.64
N ALA A 166 -13.12 0.14 2.82
CA ALA A 166 -12.50 -0.29 4.07
C ALA A 166 -12.22 -1.81 4.11
N VAL A 167 -13.18 -2.62 3.65
CA VAL A 167 -13.02 -4.09 3.59
C VAL A 167 -11.95 -4.50 2.59
N VAL A 168 -11.86 -3.84 1.44
CA VAL A 168 -10.78 -4.09 0.48
C VAL A 168 -9.42 -3.64 1.04
N GLY A 169 -9.39 -2.54 1.80
CA GLY A 169 -8.19 -2.02 2.47
C GLY A 169 -7.60 -2.93 3.55
N LEU A 170 -8.34 -3.96 3.99
CA LEU A 170 -7.81 -5.04 4.84
C LEU A 170 -6.75 -5.89 4.13
N THR A 171 -6.69 -5.84 2.80
CA THR A 171 -5.75 -6.64 2.02
C THR A 171 -4.38 -5.99 1.86
N THR A 172 -4.27 -4.69 2.15
CA THR A 172 -3.01 -3.92 2.10
C THR A 172 -1.85 -4.57 2.86
N PRO A 173 -2.03 -5.14 4.07
CA PRO A 173 -0.90 -5.71 4.81
C PRO A 173 -0.33 -6.96 4.16
N PHE A 174 -1.15 -7.70 3.41
CA PHE A 174 -0.69 -8.82 2.61
C PHE A 174 0.24 -8.35 1.48
N VAL A 175 -0.12 -7.26 0.80
CA VAL A 175 0.73 -6.62 -0.22
C VAL A 175 2.03 -6.10 0.39
N SER A 176 1.93 -5.45 1.55
CA SER A 176 3.09 -4.99 2.32
C SER A 176 4.05 -6.13 2.66
N TYR A 177 3.53 -7.29 3.08
CA TYR A 177 4.35 -8.48 3.38
C TYR A 177 5.12 -8.97 2.15
N ILE A 178 4.48 -9.00 0.97
CA ILE A 178 5.12 -9.38 -0.28
C ILE A 178 6.22 -8.39 -0.67
N ALA A 179 5.97 -7.09 -0.52
CA ALA A 179 6.94 -6.05 -0.82
C ALA A 179 8.15 -6.12 0.12
N LEU A 180 7.96 -6.46 1.40
CA LEU A 180 9.07 -6.69 2.35
C LEU A 180 9.94 -7.89 1.96
N ILE A 181 9.33 -9.00 1.55
CA ILE A 181 10.08 -10.17 1.05
C ILE A 181 10.83 -9.80 -0.23
N TYR A 182 10.17 -9.09 -1.14
CA TYR A 182 10.81 -8.65 -2.37
C TYR A 182 12.05 -7.78 -2.11
N GLU A 183 11.97 -6.78 -1.23
CA GLU A 183 13.12 -5.95 -0.90
C GLU A 183 14.22 -6.72 -0.15
N GLY A 184 13.88 -7.72 0.67
CA GLY A 184 14.89 -8.54 1.37
C GLY A 184 15.66 -9.52 0.52
N GLU A 185 15.08 -9.94 -0.61
CA GLU A 185 15.69 -10.83 -1.58
C GLU A 185 16.37 -10.09 -2.74
N THR A 186 15.97 -8.85 -3.00
CA THR A 186 16.51 -8.03 -4.11
C THR A 186 17.39 -6.87 -3.67
N GLY A 187 17.39 -6.56 -2.38
CA GLY A 187 18.28 -5.57 -1.79
C GLY A 187 19.75 -6.00 -1.91
N PRO A 188 20.70 -5.05 -1.97
CA PRO A 188 22.12 -5.37 -2.00
C PRO A 188 22.48 -6.24 -0.78
N GLU A 189 23.03 -7.43 -1.03
CA GLU A 189 23.65 -8.26 -0.01
C GLU A 189 24.70 -7.43 0.73
N GLY A 190 24.41 -6.95 1.94
CA GLY A 190 25.39 -6.19 2.71
C GLY A 190 24.85 -5.24 3.74
N THR A 191 23.59 -4.79 3.68
CA THR A 191 23.00 -4.09 4.83
C THR A 191 22.54 -5.11 5.86
N ASP A 192 23.51 -5.67 6.57
CA ASP A 192 23.26 -6.34 7.84
C ASP A 192 22.51 -5.34 8.72
N PHE A 193 21.33 -5.71 9.19
CA PHE A 193 20.51 -4.84 10.03
C PHE A 193 21.27 -4.46 11.32
N ALA A 194 22.24 -5.31 11.72
CA ALA A 194 23.20 -5.05 12.77
C ALA A 194 24.22 -3.94 12.46
N GLU A 195 24.51 -3.67 11.18
CA GLU A 195 25.43 -2.62 10.75
C GLU A 195 24.70 -1.27 10.59
N LEU A 196 23.46 -1.26 10.09
CA LEU A 196 22.61 -0.06 10.07
C LEU A 196 22.17 0.38 11.47
N SER A 197 21.83 -0.58 12.34
CA SER A 197 21.56 -0.28 13.75
C SER A 197 22.81 0.25 14.46
N ARG A 198 24.01 -0.28 14.13
CA ARG A 198 25.28 0.29 14.61
C ARG A 198 25.57 1.68 14.08
N ARG A 199 25.23 2.00 12.83
CA ARG A 199 25.38 3.37 12.28
C ARG A 199 24.43 4.38 12.94
N ASN A 200 23.16 4.03 13.13
CA ASN A 200 22.19 4.92 13.78
C ASN A 200 22.49 5.12 15.28
N VAL A 201 23.09 4.14 15.95
CA VAL A 201 23.56 4.25 17.34
C VAL A 201 24.93 4.97 17.43
N GLY A 202 25.78 4.84 16.40
CA GLY A 202 27.07 5.53 16.32
C GLY A 202 26.94 7.05 16.21
N ASP A 203 25.98 7.54 15.40
CA ASP A 203 25.75 8.98 15.22
C ASP A 203 25.11 9.67 16.44
N SER A 204 24.54 8.91 17.38
CA SER A 204 24.01 9.45 18.65
C SER A 204 25.03 9.43 19.79
N SER A 205 26.25 8.92 19.56
CA SER A 205 27.31 8.84 20.57
C SER A 205 28.62 9.55 20.21
N SER A 206 28.74 10.16 19.01
CA SER A 206 29.93 10.96 18.64
C SER A 206 29.79 12.45 18.98
N GLY A 207 29.21 12.77 20.14
CA GLY A 207 29.31 14.08 20.76
C GLY A 207 30.57 14.16 21.61
N GLY A 208 31.69 14.56 21.00
CA GLY A 208 32.87 15.06 21.73
C GLY A 208 34.07 14.11 21.83
N ALA A 209 34.61 13.64 20.70
CA ALA A 209 36.03 13.30 20.65
C ALA A 209 36.77 14.54 20.13
N MET A 210 37.39 15.27 21.05
CA MET A 210 38.23 16.44 20.77
C MET A 210 39.35 16.04 19.80
N SER A 211 39.53 16.82 18.74
CA SER A 211 40.56 16.57 17.74
C SER A 211 41.95 16.60 18.40
N PRO A 212 42.92 15.76 18.01
CA PRO A 212 44.30 15.82 18.51
C PRO A 212 44.93 17.22 18.38
N SER A 213 44.44 18.03 17.44
CA SER A 213 44.87 19.41 17.22
C SER A 213 44.34 20.43 18.25
N GLU A 214 43.27 20.10 18.99
CA GLU A 214 42.71 20.95 20.05
C GLU A 214 43.33 20.62 21.41
N GLU A 215 43.69 19.36 21.67
CA GLU A 215 44.41 18.95 22.87
C GLU A 215 45.83 19.52 22.93
N GLU A 216 46.48 19.68 21.77
CA GLU A 216 47.79 20.31 21.65
C GLU A 216 47.72 21.84 21.86
N GLN A 217 46.62 22.48 21.44
CA GLN A 217 46.37 23.89 21.69
C GLN A 217 46.03 24.20 23.15
N LEU A 218 45.34 23.30 23.85
CA LEU A 218 45.06 23.45 25.28
C LEU A 218 46.35 23.34 26.13
N LYS A 219 47.25 22.41 25.79
CA LYS A 219 48.55 22.26 26.47
C LYS A 219 49.46 23.48 26.27
N LEU A 220 49.36 24.15 25.12
CA LEU A 220 50.12 25.38 24.85
C LEU A 220 49.55 26.59 25.61
N ALA A 221 48.23 26.66 25.80
CA ALA A 221 47.59 27.73 26.57
C ALA A 221 47.92 27.69 28.07
N ASP A 222 47.97 26.49 28.67
CA ASP A 222 48.33 26.30 30.08
C ASP A 222 49.82 26.56 30.38
N SER A 223 50.70 26.38 29.39
CA SER A 223 52.14 26.65 29.56
C SER A 223 52.52 28.15 29.61
N ASN A 224 51.64 29.02 29.11
CA ASN A 224 51.87 30.46 29.06
C ASN A 224 51.32 31.24 30.27
N THR A 225 50.56 30.58 31.15
CA THR A 225 49.96 31.22 32.34
C THR A 225 50.75 30.99 33.63
N SER A 226 51.78 30.14 33.61
CA SER A 226 52.62 29.84 34.79
C SER A 226 53.93 30.64 34.87
N SER A 227 54.09 31.70 34.06
CA SER A 227 55.31 32.53 34.00
C SER A 227 55.04 34.02 34.25
N GLN A 228 54.17 34.34 35.21
CA GLN A 228 54.12 35.66 35.87
C GLN A 228 53.90 35.50 37.37
#